data_AF-A0A8T5NG76-F1
#
_entry.id   AF-A0A8T5NG76-F1
#
_cell.length_a   1.000
_cell.length_b   1.000
_cell.length_c   1.000
_cell.angle_alpha   90.00
_cell.angle_beta   90.00
_cell.angle_gamma   90.00
#
_symmetry.space_group_name_H-M   'P 1'
#
loop_
_entity.id
_entity.type
_entity.pdbx_description
1 polymer ?
#
loop_
_entity_poly.entity_id
_entity_poly.type
_entity_poly.pdbx_seq_one_letter_code
_entity_poly.pdbx_strand_id
1 'polypeptide(L)'
;MIVDESQDKKVMDLFMDDSLWINRIKKKEKIVETEQRIEEKPEEKELIKVKKYETPEKEGADEKGFGEVDYAILKSITYGFKDIKQISGALQIRTLIVEKHVYALIKEGYLKYFQYAVITSKGKDSVIDFENNNPEDVWKPIDEFILAVIENKKERSLKMQKMIDLVLLIAMIVLIILIIYFGLFS
;
A
#
# COMPACT_ATOMS: atom_id res chain seq x y z
N MET A 1 28.03 28.67 17.88
CA MET A 1 27.40 27.38 18.20
C MET A 1 27.58 26.50 16.97
N ILE A 2 28.48 25.54 17.04
CA ILE A 2 28.75 24.59 15.95
C ILE A 2 27.85 23.39 16.26
N VAL A 3 26.82 23.21 15.43
CA VAL A 3 25.94 22.03 15.51
C VAL A 3 26.69 20.88 14.83
N ASP A 4 26.89 19.84 15.62
CA ASP A 4 27.72 18.67 15.34
C ASP A 4 27.02 17.76 14.31
N GLU A 5 27.52 17.73 13.07
CA GLU A 5 27.04 16.89 11.94
C GLU A 5 27.17 15.37 12.20
N SER A 6 27.74 14.95 13.34
CA SER A 6 28.02 13.55 13.64
C SER A 6 26.81 12.73 14.09
N GLN A 7 25.69 13.36 14.48
CA GLN A 7 24.50 12.63 14.93
C GLN A 7 23.59 12.15 13.80
N ASP A 8 23.48 12.89 12.70
CA ASP A 8 22.60 12.52 11.57
C ASP A 8 23.14 11.32 10.78
N LYS A 9 24.47 11.14 10.72
CA LYS A 9 25.08 9.94 10.11
C LYS A 9 24.81 8.67 10.90
N LYS A 10 24.75 8.74 12.24
CA LYS A 10 24.47 7.57 13.09
C LYS A 10 23.04 7.06 12.94
N VAL A 11 22.09 7.92 12.59
CA VAL A 11 20.70 7.50 12.35
C VAL A 11 20.59 6.80 10.99
N MET A 12 21.29 7.29 9.96
CA MET A 12 21.36 6.64 8.63
C MET A 12 21.97 5.24 8.68
N ASP A 13 23.06 5.04 9.43
CA ASP A 13 23.71 3.72 9.54
C ASP A 13 22.85 2.68 10.27
N LEU A 14 21.89 3.10 11.11
CA LEU A 14 20.97 2.19 11.80
C LEU A 14 19.87 1.63 10.87
N PHE A 15 19.56 2.32 9.77
CA PHE A 15 18.56 1.90 8.78
C PHE A 15 19.15 1.14 7.58
N MET A 16 20.48 1.03 7.48
CA MET A 16 21.17 0.30 6.41
C MET A 16 21.76 -1.04 6.83
N ASP A 17 21.61 -1.46 8.10
CA ASP A 17 22.16 -2.72 8.58
C ASP A 17 21.18 -3.92 8.42
N ASP A 18 21.06 -4.39 7.17
CA ASP A 18 20.29 -5.58 6.76
C ASP A 18 20.70 -6.88 7.51
N SER A 19 21.81 -6.85 8.26
CA SER A 19 22.36 -7.98 9.02
C SER A 19 21.52 -8.39 10.24
N LEU A 20 20.81 -7.43 10.87
CA LEU A 20 19.99 -7.70 12.05
C LEU A 20 18.72 -8.48 11.75
N TRP A 21 18.20 -8.37 10.52
CA TRP A 21 17.00 -9.07 10.08
C TRP A 21 17.28 -10.54 9.74
N ILE A 22 18.39 -10.81 9.04
CA ILE A 22 18.83 -12.17 8.66
C ILE A 22 19.12 -13.03 9.90
N ASN A 23 19.77 -12.47 10.93
CA ASN A 23 20.06 -13.19 12.17
C ASN A 23 18.80 -13.50 13.00
N ARG A 24 17.76 -12.68 12.90
CA ARG A 24 16.48 -12.90 13.60
C ARG A 24 15.66 -14.03 12.96
N ILE A 25 15.81 -14.25 11.66
CA ILE A 25 15.17 -15.35 10.91
C ILE A 25 15.86 -16.69 11.19
N LYS A 26 17.20 -16.75 11.14
CA LYS A 26 17.97 -17.97 11.48
C LYS A 26 17.73 -18.47 12.91
N LYS A 27 17.49 -17.55 13.85
CA LYS A 27 17.20 -17.90 15.24
C LYS A 27 15.80 -18.51 15.41
N LYS A 28 14.85 -18.20 14.52
CA LYS A 28 13.50 -18.80 14.51
C LYS A 28 13.47 -20.18 13.86
N GLU A 29 14.20 -20.39 12.76
CA GLU A 29 14.29 -21.71 12.12
C GLU A 29 14.86 -22.78 13.06
N LYS A 30 15.87 -22.43 13.86
CA LYS A 30 16.48 -23.35 14.83
C LYS A 30 15.56 -23.78 15.99
N ILE A 31 14.53 -22.98 16.30
CA ILE A 31 13.57 -23.30 17.37
C ILE A 31 12.49 -24.27 16.83
N VAL A 32 12.11 -24.13 15.56
CA VAL A 32 11.04 -24.94 14.94
C VAL A 32 11.47 -26.39 14.66
N GLU A 33 12.75 -26.65 14.37
CA GLU A 33 13.23 -28.03 14.20
C GLU A 33 13.26 -28.84 15.50
N THR A 34 13.28 -28.19 16.67
CA THR A 34 13.38 -28.88 17.96
C THR A 34 12.00 -29.30 18.52
N GLU A 35 10.90 -28.69 18.06
CA GLU A 35 9.55 -28.94 18.59
C GLU A 35 8.72 -29.98 17.79
N GLN A 36 9.25 -30.51 16.68
CA GLN A 36 8.55 -31.52 15.84
C GLN A 36 8.76 -32.99 16.27
N ARG A 37 9.31 -33.26 17.46
CA ARG A 37 9.34 -34.59 18.07
C ARG A 37 8.74 -34.50 19.47
N ILE A 38 7.45 -34.80 19.62
CA ILE A 38 6.81 -35.49 20.77
C ILE A 38 5.31 -35.65 20.41
N GLU A 39 4.77 -36.80 20.81
CA GLU A 39 3.66 -37.56 20.23
C GLU A 39 2.22 -37.14 20.66
N GLU A 40 1.28 -37.49 19.78
CA GLU A 40 -0.12 -37.96 19.90
C GLU A 40 -0.99 -37.73 21.18
N LYS A 41 -2.11 -36.99 20.99
CA LYS A 41 -3.56 -37.22 21.36
C LYS A 41 -4.00 -37.60 22.81
N PRO A 42 -5.30 -37.49 23.20
CA PRO A 42 -6.29 -36.38 23.17
C PRO A 42 -7.11 -36.23 24.50
N GLU A 43 -8.05 -35.25 24.59
CA GLU A 43 -9.34 -35.17 25.38
C GLU A 43 -9.61 -33.69 25.75
N GLU A 44 -10.58 -32.96 25.16
CA GLU A 44 -12.06 -32.92 25.27
C GLU A 44 -12.61 -31.97 26.38
N LYS A 45 -13.61 -31.14 25.99
CA LYS A 45 -14.48 -30.19 26.75
C LYS A 45 -13.93 -28.76 26.94
N GLU A 46 -14.66 -27.65 26.79
CA GLU A 46 -16.08 -27.38 26.51
C GLU A 46 -16.26 -25.93 26.00
N LEU A 47 -17.13 -25.76 25.01
CA LEU A 47 -18.02 -24.62 24.68
C LEU A 47 -17.75 -23.21 25.25
N ILE A 48 -17.29 -22.29 24.39
CA ILE A 48 -17.77 -20.89 24.38
C ILE A 48 -18.02 -20.47 22.92
N LYS A 49 -19.30 -20.22 22.61
CA LYS A 49 -19.78 -19.61 21.36
C LYS A 49 -19.18 -18.20 21.21
N VAL A 50 -18.14 -18.08 20.38
CA VAL A 50 -17.71 -16.79 19.84
C VAL A 50 -18.11 -16.77 18.37
N LYS A 51 -18.88 -15.74 17.99
CA LYS A 51 -19.28 -15.46 16.61
C LYS A 51 -18.06 -15.62 15.69
N LYS A 52 -18.11 -16.61 14.80
CA LYS A 52 -17.19 -16.75 13.66
C LYS A 52 -17.22 -15.44 12.89
N TYR A 53 -16.20 -14.60 13.09
CA TYR A 53 -15.60 -13.93 11.94
C TYR A 53 -15.00 -15.06 11.13
N GLU A 54 -15.62 -15.37 9.99
CA GLU A 54 -15.00 -16.13 8.93
C GLU A 54 -13.67 -15.46 8.63
N THR A 55 -12.64 -16.01 9.26
CA THR A 55 -11.28 -15.92 8.77
C THR A 55 -11.35 -16.74 7.50
N PRO A 56 -11.12 -16.17 6.30
CA PRO A 56 -11.03 -17.00 5.13
C PRO A 56 -9.97 -18.05 5.43
N GLU A 57 -10.40 -19.28 5.25
CA GLU A 57 -9.63 -20.48 5.48
C GLU A 57 -8.28 -20.34 4.80
N LYS A 58 -7.29 -21.03 5.37
CA LYS A 58 -6.07 -21.35 4.63
C LYS A 58 -6.48 -22.12 3.37
N GLU A 59 -6.67 -21.42 2.27
CA GLU A 59 -6.47 -22.01 0.96
C GLU A 59 -4.97 -22.25 0.83
N GLY A 60 -4.60 -23.50 1.07
CA GLY A 60 -3.35 -24.03 0.57
C GLY A 60 -3.39 -23.96 -0.95
N ALA A 61 -2.63 -23.04 -1.50
CA ALA A 61 -2.00 -23.20 -2.79
C ALA A 61 -0.68 -22.44 -2.73
N ASP A 62 0.40 -23.20 -2.53
CA ASP A 62 1.70 -22.85 -3.08
C ASP A 62 1.55 -22.76 -4.61
N GLU A 63 0.95 -21.68 -5.11
CA GLU A 63 1.12 -21.25 -6.49
C GLU A 63 2.00 -20.02 -6.43
N LYS A 64 3.31 -20.21 -6.71
CA LYS A 64 4.26 -19.13 -7.02
C LYS A 64 3.91 -18.52 -8.38
N GLY A 65 2.65 -18.10 -8.54
CA GLY A 65 2.07 -17.59 -9.77
C GLY A 65 1.62 -16.15 -9.60
N PHE A 66 1.71 -15.40 -10.69
CA PHE A 66 1.18 -14.04 -10.80
C PHE A 66 -0.33 -14.05 -10.57
N GLY A 67 -0.79 -13.46 -9.46
CA GLY A 67 -2.20 -13.52 -9.05
C GLY A 67 -3.00 -12.25 -9.32
N GLU A 68 -4.29 -12.27 -8.96
CA GLU A 68 -5.21 -11.11 -9.09
C GLU A 68 -4.70 -9.86 -8.35
N VAL A 69 -4.10 -10.05 -7.17
CA VAL A 69 -3.52 -8.97 -6.37
C VAL A 69 -2.32 -8.34 -7.08
N ASP A 70 -1.49 -9.17 -7.70
CA ASP A 70 -0.33 -8.71 -8.47
C ASP A 70 -0.76 -7.95 -9.72
N TYR A 71 -1.78 -8.46 -10.42
CA TYR A 71 -2.45 -7.78 -11.52
C TYR A 71 -3.00 -6.41 -11.09
N ALA A 72 -3.78 -6.36 -10.01
CA ALA A 72 -4.37 -5.12 -9.51
C ALA A 72 -3.30 -4.07 -9.14
N ILE A 73 -2.19 -4.51 -8.55
CA ILE A 73 -1.06 -3.62 -8.20
C ILE A 73 -0.38 -3.10 -9.48
N LEU A 74 -0.06 -3.96 -10.44
CA LEU A 74 0.55 -3.53 -11.70
C LEU A 74 -0.35 -2.57 -12.45
N LYS A 75 -1.64 -2.89 -12.55
CA LYS A 75 -2.61 -2.06 -13.25
C LYS A 75 -2.82 -0.72 -12.56
N SER A 76 -2.87 -0.68 -11.23
CA SER A 76 -2.90 0.57 -10.46
C SER A 76 -1.71 1.47 -10.82
N ILE A 77 -0.51 0.90 -10.96
CA ILE A 77 0.68 1.66 -11.36
C ILE A 77 0.52 2.20 -12.79
N THR A 78 -0.04 1.41 -13.72
CA THR A 78 -0.33 1.88 -15.08
C THR A 78 -1.31 3.05 -15.13
N TYR A 79 -2.30 3.07 -14.23
CA TYR A 79 -3.26 4.17 -14.11
C TYR A 79 -2.70 5.40 -13.36
N GLY A 80 -1.43 5.36 -12.92
CA GLY A 80 -0.72 6.52 -12.39
C GLY A 80 -0.61 6.57 -10.87
N PHE A 81 -0.93 5.50 -10.15
CA PHE A 81 -0.63 5.38 -8.72
C PHE A 81 0.88 5.17 -8.53
N LYS A 82 1.55 6.11 -7.86
CA LYS A 82 3.02 6.13 -7.75
C LYS A 82 3.57 5.53 -6.46
N ASP A 83 2.83 5.71 -5.36
CA ASP A 83 3.27 5.31 -4.02
C ASP A 83 2.48 4.10 -3.52
N ILE A 84 3.14 3.25 -2.75
CA ILE A 84 2.53 2.08 -2.11
C ILE A 84 1.32 2.46 -1.24
N LYS A 85 1.39 3.61 -0.53
CA LYS A 85 0.25 4.12 0.25
C LYS A 85 -0.95 4.48 -0.61
N GLN A 86 -0.72 5.01 -1.80
CA GLN A 86 -1.80 5.36 -2.71
C GLN A 86 -2.43 4.10 -3.32
N ILE A 87 -1.61 3.11 -3.68
CA ILE A 87 -2.06 1.81 -4.18
C ILE A 87 -2.88 1.08 -3.09
N SER A 88 -2.35 1.02 -1.87
CA SER A 88 -3.03 0.47 -0.68
C SER A 88 -4.37 1.15 -0.43
N GLY A 89 -4.41 2.49 -0.42
CA GLY A 89 -5.65 3.24 -0.23
C GLY A 89 -6.65 3.09 -1.37
N ALA A 90 -6.17 2.93 -2.61
CA ALA A 90 -7.02 2.72 -3.77
C ALA A 90 -7.65 1.32 -3.75
N LEU A 91 -6.83 0.28 -3.59
CA LEU A 91 -7.26 -1.13 -3.57
C LEU A 91 -7.94 -1.54 -2.26
N GLN A 92 -7.92 -0.70 -1.23
CA GLN A 92 -8.40 -1.02 0.13
C GLN A 92 -7.71 -2.25 0.75
N ILE A 93 -6.50 -2.56 0.30
CA ILE A 93 -5.67 -3.66 0.81
C ILE A 93 -4.75 -3.10 1.90
N ARG A 94 -4.45 -3.91 2.93
CA ARG A 94 -3.49 -3.51 3.97
C ARG A 94 -2.12 -3.22 3.34
N THR A 95 -1.52 -2.10 3.72
CA THR A 95 -0.22 -1.64 3.16
C THR A 95 0.87 -2.72 3.26
N LEU A 96 0.95 -3.46 4.36
CA LEU A 96 1.92 -4.57 4.53
C LEU A 96 1.80 -5.67 3.46
N ILE A 97 0.57 -5.95 3.02
CA ILE A 97 0.32 -6.96 1.98
C ILE A 97 0.78 -6.40 0.64
N VAL A 98 0.38 -5.16 0.32
CA VAL A 98 0.82 -4.48 -0.92
C VAL A 98 2.34 -4.39 -0.98
N GLU A 99 3.00 -4.04 0.12
CA GLU A 99 4.47 -4.01 0.19
C GLU A 99 5.07 -5.38 -0.16
N LYS A 100 4.59 -6.47 0.46
CA LYS A 100 5.07 -7.82 0.18
C LYS A 100 4.96 -8.19 -1.31
N HIS A 101 3.82 -7.88 -1.93
CA HIS A 101 3.60 -8.14 -3.36
C HIS A 101 4.47 -7.23 -4.25
N VAL A 102 4.60 -5.94 -3.94
CA VAL A 102 5.49 -5.03 -4.68
C VAL A 102 6.94 -5.52 -4.62
N TYR A 103 7.41 -6.00 -3.47
CA TYR A 103 8.75 -6.59 -3.37
C TYR A 103 8.91 -7.87 -4.21
N ALA A 104 7.90 -8.74 -4.23
CA ALA A 104 7.91 -9.92 -5.09
C ALA A 104 7.96 -9.53 -6.58
N LEU A 105 7.13 -8.57 -7.00
CA LEU A 105 7.08 -8.04 -8.36
C LEU A 105 8.40 -7.38 -8.80
N ILE A 106 9.10 -6.71 -7.88
CA ILE A 106 10.44 -6.16 -8.13
C ILE A 106 11.46 -7.29 -8.31
N LYS A 107 11.45 -8.29 -7.42
CA LYS A 107 12.36 -9.44 -7.48
C LYS A 107 12.19 -10.23 -8.78
N GLU A 108 10.96 -10.34 -9.27
CA GLU A 108 10.62 -11.04 -10.51
C GLU A 108 10.79 -10.18 -11.78
N GLY A 109 11.11 -8.90 -11.61
CA GLY A 109 11.46 -7.98 -12.69
C GLY A 109 10.27 -7.34 -13.41
N TYR A 110 9.05 -7.43 -12.85
CA TYR A 110 7.86 -6.76 -13.38
C TYR A 110 7.80 -5.27 -13.03
N LEU A 111 8.44 -4.89 -11.91
CA LEU A 111 8.54 -3.52 -11.45
C LEU A 111 9.99 -3.09 -11.23
N LYS A 112 10.26 -1.80 -11.45
CA LYS A 112 11.47 -1.13 -10.96
C LYS A 112 11.07 -0.02 -10.02
N TYR A 113 11.77 0.08 -8.89
CA TYR A 113 11.54 1.09 -7.88
C TYR A 113 12.75 2.03 -7.82
N PHE A 114 12.54 3.29 -8.19
CA PHE A 114 13.56 4.35 -8.07
C PHE A 114 13.11 5.34 -6.99
N GLN A 115 12.33 6.35 -7.38
CA GLN A 115 11.57 7.21 -6.47
C GLN A 115 10.07 6.86 -6.46
N TYR A 116 9.59 6.28 -7.57
CA TYR A 116 8.22 5.81 -7.77
C TYR A 116 8.26 4.42 -8.39
N ALA A 117 7.17 3.66 -8.23
CA ALA A 117 7.02 2.37 -8.90
C ALA A 117 6.82 2.58 -10.40
N VAL A 118 7.65 1.94 -11.22
CA VAL A 118 7.58 1.99 -12.69
C VAL A 118 7.47 0.57 -13.23
N ILE A 119 6.47 0.34 -14.10
CA ILE A 119 6.27 -0.94 -14.76
C ILE A 119 7.33 -1.19 -15.85
N THR A 120 7.90 -2.40 -15.85
CA THR A 120 8.84 -2.83 -16.90
C THR A 120 8.08 -3.32 -18.14
N SER A 121 8.80 -3.60 -19.24
CA SER A 121 8.20 -4.28 -20.40
C SER A 121 7.59 -5.63 -19.99
N LYS A 122 8.35 -6.43 -19.24
CA LYS A 122 7.90 -7.71 -18.69
C LYS A 122 6.61 -7.56 -17.86
N GLY A 123 6.52 -6.51 -17.04
CA GLY A 123 5.31 -6.22 -16.26
C GLY A 123 4.11 -5.90 -17.14
N LYS A 124 4.29 -5.15 -18.23
CA LYS A 124 3.22 -4.86 -19.19
C LYS A 124 2.75 -6.12 -19.90
N ASP A 125 3.69 -6.94 -20.36
CA ASP A 125 3.39 -8.19 -21.06
C ASP A 125 2.60 -9.13 -20.13
N SER A 126 2.95 -9.18 -18.85
CA SER A 126 2.26 -10.01 -17.85
C SER A 126 0.83 -9.55 -17.55
N VAL A 127 0.56 -8.24 -17.61
CA VAL A 127 -0.81 -7.70 -17.50
C VAL A 127 -1.65 -8.15 -18.69
N ILE A 128 -1.09 -8.08 -19.90
CA ILE A 128 -1.77 -8.51 -21.14
C ILE A 128 -1.98 -10.03 -21.12
N ASP A 129 -0.97 -10.80 -20.70
CA ASP A 129 -1.07 -12.25 -20.58
C ASP A 129 -2.13 -12.64 -19.55
N PHE A 130 -2.25 -11.90 -18.44
CA PHE A 130 -3.31 -12.14 -17.47
C PHE A 130 -4.70 -11.86 -18.04
N GLU A 131 -4.88 -10.77 -18.80
CA GLU A 131 -6.16 -10.44 -19.45
C GLU A 131 -6.56 -11.46 -20.53
N ASN A 132 -5.58 -12.01 -21.25
CA ASN A 132 -5.83 -13.01 -22.29
C ASN A 132 -6.14 -14.41 -21.73
N ASN A 133 -5.56 -14.76 -20.58
CA ASN A 133 -5.70 -16.08 -19.99
C ASN A 133 -6.86 -16.19 -18.98
N ASN A 134 -7.42 -15.07 -18.53
CA ASN A 134 -8.53 -15.04 -17.56
C ASN A 134 -9.81 -14.50 -18.21
N PRO A 135 -11.00 -15.01 -17.80
CA PRO A 135 -12.27 -14.49 -18.28
C PRO A 135 -12.46 -13.03 -17.86
N GLU A 136 -13.26 -12.29 -18.65
CA GLU A 136 -13.55 -10.87 -18.38
C GLU A 136 -14.10 -10.62 -16.97
N ASP A 137 -14.86 -11.57 -16.43
CA ASP A 137 -15.49 -11.47 -15.10
C ASP A 137 -14.47 -11.36 -13.95
N VAL A 138 -13.19 -11.69 -14.19
CA VAL A 138 -12.12 -11.61 -13.17
C VAL A 138 -11.39 -10.28 -13.23
N TRP A 139 -10.89 -9.88 -14.39
CA TRP A 139 -10.02 -8.71 -14.51
C TRP A 139 -10.79 -7.39 -14.70
N LYS A 140 -11.96 -7.43 -15.35
CA LYS A 140 -12.73 -6.22 -15.67
C LYS A 140 -13.30 -5.52 -14.44
N PRO A 141 -13.83 -6.21 -13.40
CA PRO A 141 -14.26 -5.55 -12.18
C PRO A 141 -13.11 -4.83 -11.45
N ILE A 142 -11.89 -5.36 -11.53
CA ILE A 142 -10.70 -4.75 -10.94
C ILE A 142 -10.39 -3.43 -11.66
N ASP A 143 -10.41 -3.42 -12.99
CA ASP A 143 -10.20 -2.21 -13.80
C ASP A 143 -11.27 -1.15 -13.53
N GLU A 144 -12.55 -1.55 -13.53
CA GLU A 144 -13.67 -0.65 -13.24
C GLU A 144 -13.56 -0.06 -11.83
N PHE A 145 -13.16 -0.86 -10.85
CA PHE A 145 -12.94 -0.41 -9.48
C PHE A 145 -11.81 0.63 -9.41
N ILE A 146 -10.67 0.38 -10.05
CA ILE A 146 -9.54 1.32 -10.06
C ILE A 146 -9.94 2.65 -10.72
N LEU A 147 -10.66 2.59 -11.84
CA LEU A 147 -11.18 3.77 -12.53
C LEU A 147 -12.15 4.58 -11.65
N ALA A 148 -13.10 3.90 -11.00
CA ALA A 148 -14.05 4.55 -10.08
C ALA A 148 -13.33 5.26 -8.92
N VAL A 149 -12.27 4.66 -8.38
CA VAL A 149 -11.44 5.30 -7.33
C VAL A 149 -10.77 6.57 -7.86
N ILE A 150 -10.25 6.55 -9.09
CA ILE A 150 -9.61 7.72 -9.72
C ILE A 150 -10.61 8.85 -9.94
N GLU A 151 -11.79 8.52 -10.45
CA GLU A 151 -12.86 9.50 -10.68
C GLU A 151 -13.32 10.15 -9.37
N ASN A 152 -13.54 9.34 -8.34
CA ASN A 152 -13.92 9.83 -7.01
C ASN A 152 -12.82 10.74 -6.42
N LYS A 153 -11.54 10.39 -6.61
CA LYS A 153 -10.41 11.24 -6.17
C LYS A 153 -10.41 12.59 -6.90
N LYS A 154 -10.65 12.60 -8.21
CA LYS A 154 -10.78 13.84 -9.01
C LYS A 154 -11.95 14.68 -8.50
N GLU A 155 -13.12 14.07 -8.32
CA GLU A 155 -14.31 14.77 -7.83
C GLU A 155 -14.08 15.40 -6.45
N ARG A 156 -13.46 14.66 -5.52
CA ARG A 156 -13.09 15.18 -4.20
C ARG A 156 -12.10 16.33 -4.28
N SER A 157 -11.06 16.23 -5.11
CA SER A 157 -10.11 17.33 -5.28
C SER A 157 -10.78 18.60 -5.81
N LEU A 158 -11.72 18.46 -6.74
CA LEU A 158 -12.47 19.58 -7.31
C LEU A 158 -13.42 20.21 -6.29
N LYS A 159 -14.06 19.40 -5.43
CA LYS A 159 -14.86 19.89 -4.29
C LYS A 159 -14.01 20.62 -3.27
N MET A 160 -12.83 20.10 -2.94
CA MET A 160 -11.88 20.75 -2.03
C MET A 160 -11.37 22.08 -2.59
N GLN A 161 -11.03 22.12 -3.88
CA GLN A 161 -10.61 23.35 -4.55
C GLN A 161 -11.70 24.42 -4.47
N LYS A 162 -12.96 24.06 -4.77
CA LYS A 162 -14.09 24.99 -4.62
C LYS A 162 -14.27 25.48 -3.18
N MET A 163 -14.04 24.63 -2.19
CA MET A 163 -14.09 25.02 -0.78
C MET A 163 -12.98 26.01 -0.42
N ILE A 164 -11.75 25.75 -0.87
CA ILE A 164 -10.60 26.65 -0.67
C ILE A 164 -10.85 27.99 -1.34
N ASP A 165 -11.34 28.00 -2.58
CA ASP A 165 -11.69 29.23 -3.30
C ASP A 165 -12.74 30.06 -2.55
N LEU A 166 -13.76 29.40 -1.98
CA LEU A 166 -14.78 30.05 -1.16
C LEU A 166 -14.20 30.65 0.13
N VAL A 167 -13.31 29.94 0.82
CA VAL A 167 -12.63 30.46 2.02
C VAL A 167 -11.73 31.64 1.67
N LEU A 168 -10.98 31.57 0.57
CA LEU A 168 -10.15 32.67 0.08
C LEU A 168 -10.98 33.90 -0.28
N LEU A 169 -12.14 33.71 -0.90
CA LEU A 169 -13.08 34.80 -1.20
C LEU A 169 -13.54 35.51 0.08
N ILE A 170 -13.96 34.75 1.09
CA ILE A 170 -14.38 35.32 2.38
C ILE A 170 -13.23 36.06 3.05
N ALA A 171 -12.03 35.47 3.06
CA ALA A 171 -10.83 36.11 3.63
C ALA A 171 -10.50 37.44 2.93
N MET A 172 -10.62 37.49 1.60
CA MET A 172 -10.42 38.72 0.82
C MET A 172 -11.45 39.80 1.17
N ILE A 173 -12.72 39.44 1.31
CA ILE A 173 -13.79 40.38 1.70
C ILE A 173 -13.51 40.95 3.10
N VAL A 174 -13.18 40.10 4.07
CA VAL A 174 -12.84 40.54 5.44
C VAL A 174 -11.63 41.46 5.41
N LEU A 175 -10.59 41.15 4.62
CA LEU A 175 -9.42 42.00 4.47
C LEU A 175 -9.76 43.38 3.91
N ILE A 176 -10.61 43.46 2.88
CA ILE A 176 -11.08 44.74 2.33
C ILE A 176 -11.83 45.54 3.41
N ILE A 177 -12.73 44.90 4.17
CA ILE A 177 -13.46 45.54 5.27
C ILE A 177 -12.48 46.09 6.32
N LEU A 178 -11.45 45.32 6.69
CA LEU A 178 -10.42 45.75 7.63
C LEU A 178 -9.62 46.95 7.10
N ILE A 179 -9.23 46.93 5.81
CA ILE A 179 -8.51 48.07 5.19
C ILE A 179 -9.37 49.32 5.20
N ILE A 180 -10.66 49.22 4.85
CA ILE A 180 -11.59 50.35 4.89
C ILE A 180 -11.73 50.85 6.34
N TYR A 181 -11.94 49.94 7.29
CA TYR A 181 -12.15 50.28 8.69
C TYR A 181 -10.91 50.96 9.30
N PHE A 182 -9.72 50.39 9.15
CA PHE A 182 -8.50 50.97 9.71
C PHE A 182 -7.92 52.12 8.88
N GLY A 183 -8.16 52.16 7.57
CA GLY A 183 -7.64 53.17 6.66
C GLY A 183 -8.47 54.46 6.59
N LEU A 184 -9.78 54.42 6.91
CA LEU A 184 -10.63 55.62 7.00
C LEU A 184 -10.74 56.20 8.42
N PHE A 185 -10.48 55.41 9.46
CA PHE A 185 -10.52 55.86 10.86
C PHE A 185 -9.13 56.11 11.48
N SER A 186 -8.07 56.09 10.68
CA SER A 186 -6.73 56.60 11.03
C SER A 186 -6.47 57.95 10.38
#